data_AF-A0A803QJJ4-F1
#
_entry.id   AF-A0A803QJJ4-F1
#
_cell.length_a   1.000
_cell.length_b   1.000
_cell.length_c   1.000
_cell.angle_alpha   90.00
_cell.angle_beta   90.00
_cell.angle_gamma   90.00
#
_symmetry.space_group_name_H-M   'P 1'
#
loop_
_entity.id
_entity.type
_entity.pdbx_description
1 polymer ?
#
loop_
_entity_poly.entity_id
_entity_poly.type
_entity_poly.pdbx_seq_one_letter_code
_entity_poly.pdbx_strand_id
1 'polypeptide(L)'
;MATATTNVTGTVTEKRKPVFKKVDTLKPGTTGHTLTVKVVSSKTVKVGSKATGRSTAMLMGRPTQPSRIAECLVGDETGTILFTARNEQGQ
;
A
#
# COMPACT_ATOMS: atom_id res chain seq x y z
N MET A 1 0.49 27.06 -44.86
CA MET A 1 0.10 27.51 -43.51
C MET A 1 0.85 26.66 -42.50
N ALA A 2 1.87 27.22 -41.86
CA ALA A 2 2.67 26.52 -40.84
C ALA A 2 2.04 26.77 -39.47
N THR A 3 1.65 25.70 -38.77
CA THR A 3 1.19 25.76 -37.38
C THR A 3 2.39 25.48 -36.48
N ALA A 4 2.81 26.49 -35.72
CA ALA A 4 3.87 26.37 -34.73
C ALA A 4 3.34 25.66 -33.48
N THR A 5 3.94 24.52 -33.12
CA THR A 5 3.68 23.83 -31.85
C THR A 5 4.44 24.54 -30.74
N THR A 6 3.71 25.17 -29.83
CA THR A 6 4.25 25.80 -28.62
C THR A 6 4.71 24.73 -27.62
N ASN A 7 6.02 24.63 -27.40
CA ASN A 7 6.59 23.85 -26.31
C ASN A 7 6.23 24.52 -24.97
N VAL A 8 5.30 23.91 -24.23
CA VAL A 8 5.03 24.27 -22.83
C VAL A 8 6.22 23.79 -21.99
N THR A 9 7.17 24.67 -21.73
CA THR A 9 8.23 24.45 -20.75
C THR A 9 7.65 24.54 -19.34
N GLY A 10 6.92 23.50 -18.94
CA GLY A 10 6.63 23.27 -17.53
C GLY A 10 7.96 22.95 -16.83
N THR A 11 8.25 23.64 -15.73
CA THR A 11 9.39 23.33 -14.87
C THR A 11 9.21 21.92 -14.30
N VAL A 12 9.81 20.92 -14.96
CA VAL A 12 9.86 19.56 -14.45
C VAL A 12 10.70 19.59 -13.17
N THR A 13 10.03 19.72 -12.03
CA THR A 13 10.68 19.61 -10.74
C THR A 13 11.16 18.17 -10.61
N GLU A 14 12.47 17.99 -10.62
CA GLU A 14 13.09 16.68 -10.58
C GLU A 14 12.63 15.94 -9.31
N LYS A 15 11.97 14.80 -9.48
CA LYS A 15 11.52 14.01 -8.33
C LYS A 15 12.74 13.49 -7.60
N ARG A 16 12.79 13.71 -6.28
CA ARG A 16 13.87 13.22 -5.43
C ARG A 16 14.06 11.71 -5.64
N LYS A 17 15.30 11.30 -5.91
CA LYS A 17 15.66 9.89 -6.09
C LYS A 17 15.16 9.06 -4.88
N PRO A 18 14.43 7.96 -5.11
CA PRO A 18 13.97 7.11 -4.01
C PRO A 18 15.18 6.49 -3.29
N VAL A 19 15.17 6.53 -1.96
CA VAL A 19 16.16 5.87 -1.12
C VAL A 19 15.54 4.61 -0.56
N PHE A 20 16.10 3.47 -0.93
CA PHE A 20 15.65 2.17 -0.44
C PHE A 20 16.28 1.89 0.91
N LYS A 21 15.45 1.64 1.93
CA LYS A 21 15.91 1.17 3.24
C LYS A 21 15.83 -0.35 3.32
N LYS A 22 16.42 -0.90 4.39
CA LYS A 22 16.39 -2.33 4.72
C LYS A 22 15.45 -2.60 5.88
N VAL A 23 14.97 -3.84 5.96
CA VAL A 23 13.99 -4.27 6.98
C VAL A 23 14.51 -4.04 8.41
N ASP A 24 15.77 -4.35 8.70
CA ASP A 24 16.38 -4.17 10.03
C ASP A 24 16.36 -2.71 10.54
N THR A 25 16.33 -1.73 9.64
CA THR A 25 16.36 -0.30 10.01
C THR A 25 14.98 0.27 10.37
N LEU A 26 13.91 -0.52 10.24
CA LEU A 26 12.55 -0.08 10.51
C LEU A 26 12.32 0.10 12.01
N LYS A 27 11.68 1.21 12.38
CA LYS A 27 11.32 1.52 13.77
C LYS A 27 9.85 1.92 13.89
N PRO A 28 9.17 1.55 14.97
CA PRO A 28 7.83 2.04 15.26
C PRO A 28 7.78 3.58 15.24
N GLY A 29 6.65 4.14 14.79
CA GLY A 29 6.45 5.60 14.71
C GLY A 29 7.09 6.28 13.50
N THR A 30 7.75 5.52 12.62
CA THR A 30 8.34 6.06 11.37
C THR A 30 7.49 5.70 10.15
N THR A 31 7.40 6.58 9.14
CA THR A 31 6.54 6.41 7.96
C THR A 31 7.27 6.81 6.67
N GLY A 32 6.70 6.50 5.50
CA GLY A 32 7.24 6.92 4.20
C GLY A 32 8.49 6.15 3.74
N HIS A 33 8.61 4.87 4.11
CA HIS A 33 9.74 4.03 3.72
C HIS A 33 9.53 3.40 2.34
N THR A 34 10.60 3.38 1.54
CA THR A 34 10.68 2.59 0.32
C THR A 34 11.55 1.38 0.60
N LEU A 35 11.03 0.17 0.40
CA LEU A 35 11.72 -1.09 0.63
C LEU A 35 11.55 -2.00 -0.59
N THR A 36 12.53 -2.85 -0.85
CA THR A 36 12.39 -3.96 -1.78
C THR A 36 12.40 -5.24 -0.96
N VAL A 37 11.26 -5.93 -0.91
CA VAL A 37 11.09 -7.15 -0.12
C VAL A 37 10.52 -8.26 -0.98
N LYS A 38 10.88 -9.50 -0.67
CA LYS A 38 10.31 -10.70 -1.24
C LYS A 38 9.15 -11.18 -0.37
N VAL A 39 8.06 -11.59 -1.02
CA VAL A 39 6.97 -12.30 -0.36
C VAL A 39 7.38 -13.75 -0.15
N VAL A 40 7.40 -14.19 1.11
CA VAL A 40 7.75 -15.57 1.49
C VAL A 40 6.48 -16.41 1.61
N SER A 41 5.47 -15.86 2.29
CA SER A 41 4.16 -16.50 2.42
C SER A 41 3.06 -15.44 2.51
N SER A 42 1.85 -15.81 2.07
CA SER A 42 0.65 -14.97 2.13
C SER A 42 -0.51 -15.82 2.63
N LYS A 43 -1.21 -15.35 3.66
CA LYS A 43 -2.38 -16.01 4.23
C LYS A 43 -3.54 -15.06 4.30
N THR A 44 -4.62 -15.38 3.61
CA THR A 44 -5.88 -14.64 3.71
C THR A 44 -6.46 -14.78 5.11
N VAL A 45 -6.67 -13.64 5.78
CA VAL A 45 -7.28 -13.57 7.10
C VAL A 45 -8.76 -13.21 6.92
N LYS A 46 -9.64 -14.05 7.45
CA LYS A 46 -11.08 -13.74 7.51
C LYS A 46 -11.27 -12.57 8.46
N VAL A 47 -11.51 -11.38 7.92
CA VAL A 47 -12.05 -10.28 8.72
C VAL A 47 -13.46 -10.71 9.09
N GLY A 48 -13.62 -11.21 10.32
CA GLY A 48 -14.94 -11.51 10.83
C GLY A 48 -15.82 -10.28 10.66
N SER A 49 -17.07 -10.49 10.23
CA SER A 49 -18.12 -9.48 10.26
C SER A 49 -18.44 -9.11 11.71
N LYS A 50 -17.46 -8.55 12.43
CA LYS A 50 -17.68 -7.86 13.68
C LYS A 50 -17.93 -6.43 13.27
N ALA A 51 -19.20 -6.05 13.41
CA ALA A 51 -19.69 -4.68 13.34
C ALA A 51 -18.87 -3.75 14.24
N THR A 52 -17.68 -3.35 13.80
CA THR A 52 -16.87 -2.32 14.44
C THR A 52 -17.22 -1.01 13.77
N GLY A 53 -18.28 -0.41 14.30
CA GLY A 53 -18.86 0.82 13.82
C GLY A 53 -20.35 0.62 13.70
N ARG A 54 -21.11 1.34 14.52
CA ARG A 54 -22.55 1.54 14.36
C ARG A 54 -22.76 2.00 12.92
N SER A 55 -23.07 1.07 12.02
CA SER A 55 -23.19 1.38 10.61
C SER A 55 -24.42 2.26 10.42
N THR A 56 -24.20 3.57 10.29
CA THR A 56 -25.06 4.45 9.51
C THR A 56 -25.26 3.90 8.08
N ALA A 57 -24.47 2.90 7.65
CA ALA A 57 -24.69 2.13 6.43
C ALA A 57 -25.92 1.18 6.49
N MET A 58 -26.42 0.78 7.67
CA MET A 58 -27.71 0.09 7.77
C MET A 58 -28.89 1.01 7.45
N LEU A 59 -28.70 2.34 7.57
CA LEU A 59 -29.71 3.33 7.22
C LEU A 59 -29.73 3.65 5.72
N MET A 60 -28.69 3.26 4.96
CA MET A 60 -28.48 3.69 3.58
C MET A 60 -28.17 2.54 2.59
N GLY A 61 -28.60 1.31 2.89
CA GLY A 61 -28.72 0.20 1.93
C GLY A 61 -27.47 -0.14 1.10
N ARG A 62 -26.29 0.36 1.47
CA ARG A 62 -25.09 0.26 0.63
C ARG A 62 -24.29 -0.95 1.06
N PRO A 63 -24.14 -1.99 0.20
CA PRO A 63 -23.29 -3.12 0.53
C PRO A 63 -21.83 -2.63 0.63
N THR A 64 -21.31 -2.57 1.85
CA THR A 64 -19.87 -2.39 2.08
C THR A 64 -19.21 -3.69 1.66
N GLN A 65 -18.47 -3.67 0.55
CA GLN A 65 -17.71 -4.83 0.10
C GLN A 65 -16.77 -5.28 1.23
N PRO A 66 -16.78 -6.56 1.61
CA PRO A 66 -15.92 -7.04 2.68
C PRO A 66 -14.46 -6.82 2.27
N SER A 67 -13.71 -6.05 3.05
CA SER A 67 -12.28 -5.86 2.82
C SER A 67 -11.58 -7.22 2.91
N ARG A 68 -10.98 -7.67 1.81
CA ARG A 68 -10.12 -8.86 1.84
C ARG A 68 -8.80 -8.44 2.46
N ILE A 69 -8.39 -9.09 3.54
CA ILE A 69 -7.12 -8.83 4.21
C ILE A 69 -6.27 -10.09 4.13
N ALA A 70 -4.99 -9.93 3.83
CA ALA A 70 -4.00 -10.99 3.91
C ALA A 70 -2.87 -10.56 4.84
N GLU A 71 -2.39 -11.49 5.65
CA GLU A 71 -1.13 -11.34 6.37
C GLU A 71 -0.04 -12.02 5.54
N CYS A 72 0.94 -11.22 5.13
CA CYS A 72 2.05 -11.66 4.31
C CYS A 72 3.33 -11.60 5.12
N LEU A 73 4.08 -12.70 5.17
CA LEU A 73 5.46 -12.68 5.63
C LEU A 73 6.33 -12.18 4.47
N VAL A 74 6.95 -11.02 4.65
CA VAL A 74 7.80 -10.40 3.64
C VAL A 74 9.16 -10.05 4.23
N GLY A 75 10.21 -10.10 3.43
CA GLY A 75 11.55 -9.79 3.93
C GLY A 75 12.60 -9.59 2.85
N ASP A 76 13.76 -9.12 3.30
CA ASP A 76 14.98 -8.99 2.51
C ASP A 76 16.11 -9.80 3.17
N GLU A 77 17.35 -9.58 2.76
CA GLU A 77 18.50 -10.26 3.35
C GLU A 77 18.76 -9.90 4.84
N THR A 78 18.15 -8.82 5.35
CA THR A 78 18.36 -8.32 6.72
C THR A 78 17.31 -8.81 7.71
N GLY A 79 16.12 -9.21 7.24
CA GLY A 79 15.07 -9.70 8.13
C GLY A 79 13.72 -9.87 7.46
N THR A 80 12.73 -10.26 8.26
CA THR A 80 11.34 -10.44 7.81
C THR A 80 10.38 -9.67 8.72
N ILE A 81 9.28 -9.20 8.15
CA ILE A 81 8.20 -8.51 8.84
C ILE A 81 6.85 -9.10 8.41
N LEU A 82 5.86 -8.96 9.29
CA LEU A 82 4.48 -9.27 8.96
C LEU A 82 3.83 -8.03 8.33
N PHE A 83 3.39 -8.15 7.09
CA PHE A 83 2.74 -7.09 6.32
C PHE A 83 1.27 -7.42 6.10
N THR A 84 0.39 -6.52 6.54
CA THR A 84 -1.05 -6.64 6.27
C THR A 84 -1.37 -6.04 4.91
N ALA A 85 -1.57 -6.90 3.91
CA ALA A 85 -2.02 -6.51 2.58
C ALA A 85 -3.55 -6.41 2.52
N ARG A 86 -4.06 -5.40 1.81
CA ARG A 86 -5.50 -5.23 1.57
C ARG A 86 -5.85 -5.49 0.12
N ASN A 87 -6.97 -6.15 -0.11
CA ASN A 87 -7.51 -6.48 -1.43
C ASN A 87 -6.46 -7.26 -2.28
N GLU A 88 -6.14 -6.75 -3.47
CA GLU A 88 -5.21 -7.39 -4.42
C GLU A 88 -3.73 -7.13 -4.09
N GLN A 89 -3.42 -6.39 -3.02
CA GLN A 89 -2.02 -6.06 -2.65
C GLN A 89 -1.20 -7.27 -2.19
N GLY A 90 -1.85 -8.39 -1.84
CA GLY A 90 -1.21 -9.58 -1.28
C GLY A 90 -1.12 -10.77 -2.22
N GLN A 91 -1.49 -10.58 -3.50
CA GLN A 91 -1.36 -11.56 -4.58
C GLN A 91 -0.12 -11.31 -5.42
#